data_AF-A0A3D4VFS1-F1
#
_entry.id   AF-A0A3D4VFS1-F1
#
_cell.length_a   1.000
_cell.length_b   1.000
_cell.length_c   1.000
_cell.angle_alpha   90.00
_cell.angle_beta   90.00
_cell.angle_gamma   90.00
#
_symmetry.space_group_name_H-M   'P 1'
#
loop_
_entity.id
_entity.type
_entity.pdbx_description
1 polymer ?
#
loop_
_entity_poly.entity_id
_entity_poly.type
_entity_poly.pdbx_seq_one_letter_code
_entity_poly.pdbx_strand_id
1 'polypeptide(L)' 'MVAAHPLGAARDAAQFLQSRGFQARIVDDAEPSLPIVFVVTDAFSGTVLNFRKHVTQLPRPTPVP' A
#
# COMPACT_ATOMS: atom_id res chain seq x y z
N MET A 1 6.99 -2.79 1.23
CA MET A 1 7.83 -1.86 2.01
C MET A 1 7.33 -1.78 3.43
N VAL A 2 8.24 -1.70 4.40
CA VAL A 2 7.90 -1.53 5.82
C VAL A 2 8.10 -0.06 6.20
N ALA A 3 7.09 0.57 6.80
CA ALA A 3 7.12 1.99 7.17
C ALA A 3 6.37 2.25 8.50
N ALA A 4 6.86 3.20 9.30
CA ALA A 4 6.19 3.61 10.54
C ALA A 4 4.81 4.24 10.28
N HIS A 5 4.69 4.98 9.16
CA HIS A 5 3.46 5.62 8.69
C HIS A 5 3.15 5.18 7.25
N PRO A 6 2.47 4.03 7.05
CA PRO A 6 2.23 3.45 5.73
C PRO A 6 1.58 4.41 4.74
N LEU A 7 0.54 5.14 5.16
CA LEU A 7 -0.16 6.11 4.29
C LEU A 7 0.74 7.27 3.88
N GLY A 8 1.59 7.77 4.78
CA GLY A 8 2.56 8.82 4.47
C GLY A 8 3.55 8.36 3.41
N ALA A 9 4.17 7.20 3.62
CA ALA A 9 5.10 6.63 2.66
C ALA A 9 4.45 6.30 1.30
N ALA A 10 3.18 5.86 1.30
CA ALA A 10 2.42 5.63 0.08
C ALA A 10 2.14 6.94 -0.67
N ARG A 11 1.83 8.04 0.03
CA ARG A 11 1.66 9.38 -0.56
C ARG A 11 2.96 9.87 -1.19
N ASP A 12 4.08 9.74 -0.50
CA ASP A 12 5.38 10.16 -1.02
C ASP A 12 5.74 9.39 -2.29
N ALA A 13 5.50 8.07 -2.31
CA ALA A 13 5.73 7.23 -3.48
C ALA A 13 4.79 7.57 -4.64
N ALA A 14 3.50 7.79 -4.37
CA ALA A 14 2.53 8.18 -5.39
C ALA A 14 2.89 9.54 -6.01
N GLN A 15 3.26 10.53 -5.19
CA GLN A 15 3.72 11.83 -5.66
C GLN A 15 4.99 11.72 -6.51
N PHE A 16 5.95 10.91 -6.07
CA PHE A 16 7.17 10.66 -6.85
C PHE A 16 6.84 10.04 -8.21
N LEU A 17 6.02 9.00 -8.26
CA LEU A 17 5.63 8.34 -9.51
C LEU A 17 4.88 9.29 -10.45
N GLN A 18 3.93 10.06 -9.91
CA GLN A 18 3.20 11.08 -10.66
C GLN A 18 4.14 12.16 -11.23
N SER A 19 5.15 12.60 -10.47
CA SER A 19 6.16 13.54 -10.97
C SER A 19 7.00 13.00 -12.13
N ARG A 20 7.02 11.68 -12.33
CA ARG A 20 7.71 10.99 -13.44
C ARG A 20 6.78 10.66 -14.61
N GLY A 21 5.50 11.07 -14.54
CA GLY A 21 4.52 10.86 -15.60
C GLY A 21 3.75 9.55 -15.50
N PHE A 22 3.88 8.81 -14.39
CA PHE A 22 3.11 7.59 -14.15
C PHE A 22 1.77 7.89 -13.47
N GLN A 23 0.76 7.07 -13.77
CA GLN A 23 -0.46 6.99 -12.97
C GLN A 23 -0.10 6.36 -11.63
N ALA A 24 -0.54 6.96 -10.52
CA ALA A 24 -0.43 6.34 -9.19
C ALA A 24 -1.66 6.66 -8.34
N ARG A 25 -2.35 5.62 -7.89
CA ARG A 25 -3.55 5.70 -7.05
C ARG A 25 -3.32 4.99 -5.73
N ILE A 26 -3.61 5.68 -4.63
CA ILE A 26 -3.54 5.11 -3.28
C ILE A 26 -4.84 4.34 -3.02
N VAL A 27 -4.72 3.17 -2.41
CA VAL A 27 -5.82 2.33 -1.92
C VAL A 27 -5.50 1.97 -0.47
N ASP A 28 -6.24 2.52 0.47
CA ASP A 28 -6.02 2.38 1.92
C ASP A 28 -7.17 1.66 2.64
N ASP A 29 -8.18 1.21 1.90
CA ASP A 29 -9.38 0.53 2.39
C ASP A 29 -9.48 -0.94 1.94
N ALA A 30 -8.48 -1.44 1.21
CA ALA A 30 -8.48 -2.83 0.70
C ALA A 30 -8.42 -3.89 1.81
N GLU A 31 -7.74 -3.58 2.92
CA GLU A 31 -7.57 -4.47 4.06
C GLU A 31 -7.89 -3.72 5.37
N PRO A 32 -9.16 -3.44 5.69
CA PRO A 32 -9.52 -2.52 6.79
C PRO A 32 -9.05 -2.99 8.17
N SER A 33 -8.86 -4.30 8.33
CA SER A 33 -8.39 -4.93 9.57
C SER A 33 -6.86 -4.88 9.73
N LEU A 34 -6.13 -4.47 8.69
CA LEU A 34 -4.67 -4.44 8.67
C LEU A 34 -4.16 -3.04 8.33
N PRO A 35 -3.06 -2.58 8.95
CA PRO A 35 -2.47 -1.28 8.63
C PRO A 35 -1.62 -1.37 7.35
N ILE A 36 -2.27 -1.68 6.23
CA ILE A 36 -1.68 -1.87 4.91
C ILE A 36 -2.26 -0.84 3.95
N VAL A 37 -1.40 -0.19 3.18
CA VAL A 37 -1.78 0.76 2.12
C VAL A 37 -1.12 0.33 0.83
N PHE A 38 -1.87 0.35 -0.26
CA PHE A 38 -1.37 0.01 -1.59
C PHE A 38 -1.26 1.25 -2.47
N VAL A 39 -0.30 1.23 -3.39
CA VAL A 39 -0.25 2.14 -4.54
C VAL A 39 -0.34 1.31 -5.80
N VAL A 40 -1.41 1.53 -6.56
CA VAL A 40 -1.62 0.96 -7.89
C VAL A 40 -1.05 1.94 -8.91
N THR A 41 -0.15 1.48 -9.77
CA THR A 41 0.54 2.32 -10.75
C THR A 41 0.73 1.60 -12.08
N ASP A 42 0.81 2.34 -13.18
CA ASP A 42 1.17 1.85 -14.50
C ASP A 42 2.70 1.75 -14.72
N ALA A 43 3.51 2.17 -13.75
CA ALA A 43 4.96 1.99 -13.77
C ALA A 43 5.37 0.50 -13.75
N PHE A 44 4.50 -0.37 -13.24
CA PHE A 44 4.75 -1.81 -13.16
C PHE A 44 3.47 -2.61 -13.47
N SER A 45 3.42 -3.23 -14.64
CA SER A 45 2.27 -4.02 -15.06
C SER A 45 2.02 -5.23 -14.16
N GLY A 46 0.77 -5.40 -13.70
CA GLY A 46 0.34 -6.56 -12.94
C GLY A 46 0.81 -6.60 -11.48
N THR A 47 1.30 -5.49 -10.92
CA THR A 47 1.78 -5.43 -9.53
C THR A 47 1.37 -4.13 -8.83
N VAL A 48 1.61 -4.08 -7.53
CA VAL A 48 1.29 -2.95 -6.65
C VAL A 48 2.42 -2.72 -5.65
N LEU A 49 2.60 -1.47 -5.22
CA LEU A 49 3.47 -1.17 -4.08
C LEU A 49 2.66 -1.32 -2.79
N ASN A 50 3.09 -2.23 -1.93
CA ASN A 50 2.48 -2.46 -0.61
C ASN A 50 3.31 -1.75 0.48
N PHE A 51 2.66 -0.90 1.27
CA PHE A 51 3.22 -0.23 2.45
C PHE A 51 2.53 -0.77 3.69
N ARG A 52 3.31 -1.29 4.65
CA ARG A 52 2.77 -1.88 5.88
C ARG A 52 3.61 -1.48 7.08
N LYS A 53 3.00 -1.45 8.26
CA LYS A 53 3.77 -1.39 9.51
C LYS A 53 4.59 -2.66 9.69
N HIS A 54 5.70 -2.54 10.40
CA HIS A 54 6.39 -3.74 10.88
C HIS A 54 5.49 -4.42 11.89
N VAL A 55 5.06 -5.64 11.59
CA VAL A 55 4.24 -6.47 12.48
C VAL A 55 4.97 -7.80 12.70
N THR A 56 5.13 -8.19 13.95
CA THR A 56 5.70 -9.49 14.34
C THR A 56 4.64 -10.57 14.49
N GLN A 57 3.37 -10.16 14.65
CA GLN A 57 2.21 -11.04 14.69
C GLN A 57 1.13 -10.49 13.75
N LEU A 58 0.69 -11.33 12.82
CA LEU A 58 -0.51 -11.06 12.03
C LEU A 58 -1.74 -11.55 12.80
N PRO A 59 -2.86 -10.81 12.76
CA PRO A 59 -4.14 -11.33 13.21
C PRO A 59 -4.44 -12.65 12.50
N ARG A 60 -5.04 -13.62 13.21
CA ARG A 60 -5.51 -14.84 12.55
C ARG A 60 -6.55 -14.47 11.49
N PRO A 61 -6.48 -15.06 10.28
CA PRO A 61 -7.53 -14.88 9.29
C PRO A 61 -8.87 -15.30 9.89
N THR A 62 -9.86 -14.41 9.87
CA THR A 62 -11.25 -14.80 10.10
C THR A 62 -11.77 -15.47 8.83
N PRO A 63 -12.35 -16.68 8.92
CA PRO A 63 -12.98 -17.30 7.75
C PRO A 63 -14.03 -16.36 7.15
N VAL A 64 -13.97 -16.17 5.84
CA VAL A 64 -15.05 -15.50 5.11
C VAL A 64 -16.20 -16.52 4.99
N PRO A 65 -17.44 -16.16 5.36
CA PRO A 65 -18.59 -17.06 5.26
C PRO A 65 -18.89 -17.49 3.82
#